data_AF-A0A1T0ASE1-F1
#
_entry.id   AF-A0A1T0ASE1-F1
#
_cell.length_a   1.000
_cell.length_b   1.000
_cell.length_c   1.000
_cell.angle_alpha   90.00
_cell.angle_beta   90.00
_cell.angle_gamma   90.00
#
_symmetry.space_group_name_H-M   'P 1'
#
loop_
_entity.id
_entity.type
_entity.pdbx_description
1 polymer ?
#
loop_
_entity_poly.entity_id
_entity_poly.type
_entity_poly.pdbx_seq_one_letter_code
_entity_poly.pdbx_strand_id
1 'polypeptide(L)'
;MALINCPECNHQVSDQALKCTSCGKQLKKPKRSFLGKIIKWIFILFNLLMIFWVVGGSMSAGDTINSATSEAAKAGATIGAGLGLSMVLGLWVIGDIIIGILVFLTRPKS
;
A
#
# COMPACT_ATOMS: atom_id res chain seq x y z
N MET A 1 -18.77 12.51 28.00
CA MET A 1 -18.22 13.82 27.57
C MET A 1 -17.78 14.53 28.82
N ALA A 2 -16.49 14.51 29.11
CA ALA A 2 -15.91 15.27 30.20
C ALA A 2 -15.23 16.51 29.61
N LEU A 3 -15.28 17.63 30.32
CA LEU A 3 -14.46 18.78 29.97
C LEU A 3 -13.09 18.57 30.58
N ILE A 4 -12.05 18.71 29.76
CA ILE A 4 -10.66 18.73 30.19
C ILE A 4 -10.11 20.14 30.00
N ASN A 5 -9.18 20.55 30.85
CA ASN A 5 -8.49 21.82 30.65
C ASN A 5 -7.37 21.62 29.63
N CYS A 6 -7.29 22.53 28.66
CA CYS A 6 -6.18 22.57 27.72
C CYS A 6 -4.86 22.79 28.49
N PRO A 7 -3.83 21.95 28.30
CA PRO A 7 -2.55 22.07 29.01
C PRO A 7 -1.71 23.30 28.61
N GLU A 8 -2.18 24.13 27.69
CA GLU A 8 -1.46 25.34 27.24
C GLU A 8 -2.22 26.62 27.58
N CYS A 9 -3.51 26.72 27.24
CA CYS A 9 -4.31 27.91 27.52
C CYS A 9 -5.31 27.76 28.68
N ASN A 10 -5.35 26.60 29.34
CA ASN A 10 -6.26 26.27 30.44
C ASN A 10 -7.77 26.39 30.10
N HIS A 11 -8.12 26.59 28.82
CA HIS A 11 -9.50 26.65 28.36
C HIS A 11 -10.17 25.28 28.47
N GLN A 12 -11.41 25.24 28.93
CA GLN A 12 -12.20 24.01 29.02
C GLN A 12 -12.61 23.55 27.62
N VAL A 13 -12.20 22.33 27.26
CA VAL A 13 -12.47 21.72 25.96
C VAL A 13 -12.98 20.30 26.16
N SER A 14 -13.80 19.81 25.24
CA SER A 14 -14.27 18.43 25.29
C SER A 14 -13.09 17.46 25.26
N ASP A 15 -13.16 16.42 26.08
CA ASP A 15 -12.23 15.29 26.07
C ASP A 15 -12.15 14.59 24.70
N GLN A 16 -13.09 14.81 23.78
CA GLN A 16 -13.11 14.24 22.43
C GLN A 16 -12.53 15.17 21.36
N ALA A 17 -12.19 16.43 21.69
CA ALA A 17 -11.68 17.39 20.73
C ALA A 17 -10.29 17.00 20.19
N LEU A 18 -10.11 17.08 18.86
CA LEU A 18 -8.80 16.87 18.22
C LEU A 18 -7.85 18.05 18.42
N LYS A 19 -8.41 19.27 18.45
CA LYS A 19 -7.69 20.53 18.65
C LYS A 19 -8.42 21.40 19.67
N CYS A 20 -7.66 22.22 20.40
CA CYS A 20 -8.24 23.26 21.25
C CYS A 20 -8.87 24.36 20.39
N THR A 21 -10.11 24.75 20.69
CA THR A 21 -10.83 25.84 20.00
C THR A 21 -10.27 27.23 20.28
N SER A 22 -9.50 27.39 21.38
CA SER A 22 -8.95 28.67 21.82
C SER A 22 -7.51 28.88 21.35
N CYS A 23 -6.59 27.94 21.60
CA CYS A 23 -5.17 28.08 21.23
C CYS A 23 -4.73 27.28 20.00
N GLY A 24 -5.59 26.39 19.47
CA GLY A 24 -5.27 25.57 18.30
C GLY A 24 -4.38 24.34 18.57
N LYS A 25 -3.92 24.11 19.82
CA LYS A 25 -3.11 22.93 20.18
C LYS A 25 -3.79 21.62 19.81
N GLN A 26 -3.08 20.72 19.13
CA GLN A 26 -3.56 19.35 18.92
C GLN A 26 -3.58 18.58 20.25
N LEU A 27 -4.77 18.18 20.68
CA LEU A 27 -5.00 17.45 21.93
C LEU A 27 -4.97 15.93 21.69
N LYS A 28 -5.36 15.48 20.49
CA LYS A 28 -5.35 14.06 20.11
C LYS A 28 -4.87 13.87 18.67
N LYS A 29 -4.09 12.81 18.46
CA LYS A 29 -3.70 12.39 17.11
C LYS A 29 -4.90 11.77 16.39
N PRO A 30 -5.20 12.17 15.14
CA PRO A 30 -6.28 11.56 14.37
C PRO A 30 -5.94 10.09 14.11
N LYS A 31 -6.86 9.20 14.50
CA LYS A 31 -6.71 7.75 14.28
C LYS A 31 -7.39 7.34 12.99
N ARG A 32 -6.81 6.38 12.28
CA ARG A 32 -7.40 5.82 11.05
C ARG A 32 -8.65 5.01 11.40
N SER A 33 -9.69 5.13 10.57
CA SER A 33 -10.91 4.32 10.71
C SER A 33 -10.61 2.83 10.55
N PHE A 34 -11.50 1.96 11.03
CA PHE A 34 -11.37 0.51 10.89
C PHE A 34 -11.24 0.09 9.43
N LEU A 35 -12.09 0.63 8.54
CA LEU A 35 -12.01 0.40 7.09
C LEU A 35 -10.67 0.87 6.49
N GLY A 36 -10.16 2.02 6.95
CA GLY A 36 -8.84 2.50 6.50
C GLY A 36 -7.67 1.63 6.96
N LYS A 37 -7.81 0.89 8.06
CA LYS A 37 -6.83 -0.13 8.46
C LYS A 37 -6.90 -1.36 7.54
N ILE A 38 -8.12 -1.85 7.23
CA ILE A 38 -8.31 -2.98 6.32
C ILE A 38 -7.71 -2.69 4.94
N ILE A 39 -8.04 -1.53 4.35
CA ILE A 39 -7.55 -1.14 3.03
C ILE A 39 -6.01 -1.03 3.02
N LYS A 40 -5.40 -0.53 4.11
CA LYS A 40 -3.94 -0.51 4.25
C LYS A 40 -3.34 -1.92 4.22
N TRP A 41 -3.94 -2.86 4.95
CA TRP A 41 -3.46 -4.24 4.99
C TRP A 41 -3.62 -4.94 3.65
N ILE A 42 -4.73 -4.71 2.94
CA ILE A 42 -4.94 -5.21 1.58
C ILE A 42 -3.85 -4.68 0.63
N PHE A 43 -3.53 -3.39 0.69
CA PHE A 43 -2.47 -2.80 -0.14
C PHE A 43 -1.10 -3.45 0.11
N ILE A 44 -0.76 -3.69 1.37
CA ILE A 44 0.50 -4.35 1.74
C ILE A 44 0.51 -5.80 1.25
N LEU A 45 -0.57 -6.55 1.46
CA LEU A 45 -0.67 -7.95 1.03
C LEU A 45 -0.59 -8.07 -0.50
N PHE A 46 -1.27 -7.17 -1.23
CA PHE A 46 -1.20 -7.11 -2.69
C PHE A 46 0.24 -6.90 -3.16
N ASN A 47 0.96 -5.92 -2.60
CA ASN A 47 2.36 -5.67 -2.96
C ASN A 47 3.27 -6.88 -2.68
N LEU A 48 3.09 -7.54 -1.53
CA LEU A 48 3.84 -8.76 -1.22
C LEU A 48 3.54 -9.90 -2.20
N LEU A 49 2.28 -10.08 -2.59
CA LEU A 49 1.87 -11.06 -3.59
C LEU A 49 2.51 -10.75 -4.96
N MET A 50 2.53 -9.48 -5.37
CA MET A 50 3.14 -9.09 -6.64
C MET A 50 4.65 -9.31 -6.65
N ILE A 51 5.35 -9.00 -5.56
CA ILE A 51 6.77 -9.34 -5.40
C ILE A 51 6.96 -10.85 -5.55
N PHE A 52 6.13 -11.65 -4.88
CA PHE A 52 6.19 -13.11 -4.95
C PHE A 52 6.00 -13.62 -6.39
N TRP A 53 5.05 -13.09 -7.16
CA TRP A 53 4.86 -13.44 -8.57
C TRP A 53 6.02 -13.04 -9.45
N VAL A 54 6.61 -11.85 -9.26
CA VAL A 54 7.77 -11.42 -10.03
C VAL A 54 8.97 -12.31 -9.75
N VAL A 55 9.26 -12.61 -8.48
CA VAL A 55 10.38 -13.48 -8.11
C VAL A 55 10.15 -14.91 -8.59
N GLY A 56 8.99 -15.51 -8.31
CA GLY A 56 8.67 -16.88 -8.73
C GLY A 56 8.59 -17.04 -10.25
N GLY A 57 8.03 -16.06 -10.95
CA GLY A 57 7.98 -16.03 -12.41
C GLY A 57 9.38 -15.87 -13.01
N SER A 58 10.24 -15.03 -12.43
CA SER A 58 11.60 -14.84 -12.92
C SER A 58 12.48 -16.07 -12.69
N MET A 59 12.34 -16.75 -11.54
CA MET A 59 13.05 -17.99 -11.24
C MET A 59 12.67 -19.11 -12.22
N SER A 60 11.37 -19.35 -12.39
CA SER A 60 10.88 -20.40 -13.31
C SER A 60 11.21 -20.13 -14.78
N ALA A 61 11.17 -18.86 -15.20
CA ALA A 61 11.64 -18.44 -16.52
C ALA A 61 13.14 -18.72 -16.71
N GLY A 62 13.97 -18.41 -15.70
CA GLY A 62 15.41 -18.67 -15.73
C GLY A 62 15.73 -20.15 -15.93
N ASP A 63 15.07 -21.04 -15.19
CA ASP A 63 15.25 -22.49 -15.33
C ASP A 63 14.87 -22.98 -16.74
N THR A 64 13.77 -22.46 -17.29
CA THR A 64 13.30 -22.79 -18.64
C THR A 64 14.28 -22.33 -19.73
N ILE A 65 14.82 -21.12 -19.60
CA ILE A 65 15.80 -20.57 -20.55
C ILE A 65 17.11 -21.36 -20.51
N ASN A 66 17.57 -21.77 -19.31
CA ASN A 66 18.80 -22.52 -19.13
C ASN A 66 18.68 -23.98 -19.59
N SER A 67 17.49 -24.56 -19.48
CA SER A 67 17.23 -25.96 -19.86
C SER A 67 16.86 -26.14 -21.33
N ALA A 68 16.69 -25.05 -22.09
CA ALA A 68 16.32 -25.09 -23.49
C ALA A 68 17.48 -25.61 -24.38
N THR A 69 17.21 -26.66 -25.17
CA THR A 69 18.22 -27.35 -25.99
C THR A 69 18.39 -26.78 -27.40
N SER A 70 17.46 -25.94 -27.87
CA SER A 70 17.53 -25.28 -29.17
C SER A 70 17.53 -23.76 -29.04
N GLU A 71 18.20 -23.07 -29.97
CA GLU A 71 18.23 -21.61 -30.01
C GLU A 71 16.82 -21.01 -30.15
N ALA A 72 15.97 -21.64 -30.97
CA ALA A 72 14.58 -21.23 -31.14
C ALA A 72 13.78 -21.33 -29.83
N ALA A 73 13.94 -22.42 -29.07
CA ALA A 73 13.26 -22.60 -27.79
C ALA A 73 13.78 -21.60 -26.74
N LYS A 74 15.09 -21.35 -26.71
CA LYS A 74 15.71 -20.37 -25.80
C LYS A 74 15.25 -18.93 -26.10
N ALA A 75 15.20 -18.56 -27.38
CA ALA A 75 14.68 -17.26 -27.82
C ALA A 75 13.20 -17.11 -27.44
N GLY A 76 12.39 -18.14 -27.71
CA GLY A 76 10.97 -18.16 -27.32
C GLY A 76 10.76 -18.02 -25.81
N ALA A 77 11.52 -18.77 -24.99
CA ALA A 77 11.46 -18.69 -23.53
C ALA A 77 11.88 -17.30 -23.01
N THR A 78 12.90 -16.69 -23.61
CA THR A 78 13.38 -15.35 -23.23
C THR A 78 12.34 -14.28 -23.56
N ILE A 79 11.74 -14.33 -24.76
CA ILE A 79 10.68 -13.40 -25.16
C ILE A 79 9.44 -13.60 -24.29
N GLY A 80 9.03 -14.86 -24.06
CA GLY A 80 7.89 -15.21 -23.22
C GLY A 80 8.06 -14.72 -21.78
N ALA A 81 9.27 -14.86 -21.21
CA ALA A 81 9.61 -14.31 -19.90
C ALA A 81 9.48 -12.78 -19.86
N GLY A 82 10.00 -12.09 -20.88
CA GLY A 82 9.89 -10.63 -20.98
C GLY A 82 8.44 -10.15 -21.07
N LEU A 83 7.61 -10.81 -21.89
CA LEU A 83 6.18 -10.50 -22.01
C LEU A 83 5.45 -10.78 -20.70
N GLY A 84 5.67 -11.95 -20.09
CA GLY A 84 5.07 -12.31 -18.81
C GLY A 84 5.41 -11.32 -17.70
N LEU A 85 6.70 -10.97 -17.58
CA LEU A 85 7.16 -9.96 -16.61
C LEU A 85 6.51 -8.59 -16.88
N SER A 86 6.46 -8.15 -18.14
CA SER A 86 5.85 -6.86 -18.50
C SER A 86 4.36 -6.81 -18.14
N MET A 87 3.63 -7.90 -18.33
CA MET A 87 2.21 -8.00 -17.98
C MET A 87 2.00 -7.97 -16.46
N VAL A 88 2.81 -8.70 -15.69
CA VAL A 88 2.75 -8.70 -14.22
C VAL A 88 3.06 -7.31 -13.66
N LEU A 89 4.10 -6.65 -14.17
CA LEU A 89 4.45 -5.28 -13.76
C LEU A 89 3.36 -4.27 -14.13
N GLY A 90 2.74 -4.41 -15.30
CA GLY A 90 1.61 -3.58 -15.70
C GLY A 90 0.41 -3.72 -14.74
N LEU A 91 0.04 -4.95 -14.39
CA LEU A 91 -1.01 -5.21 -13.40
C LEU A 91 -0.64 -4.68 -12.01
N TRP A 92 0.64 -4.77 -11.64
CA TRP A 92 1.13 -4.25 -10.36
C TRP A 92 0.93 -2.73 -10.30
N VAL A 93 1.40 -1.99 -11.29
CA VAL A 93 1.28 -0.53 -11.33
C VAL A 93 -0.19 -0.10 -11.29
N ILE A 94 -1.06 -0.73 -12.07
CA ILE A 94 -2.49 -0.40 -12.09
C ILE A 94 -3.13 -0.69 -10.72
N GLY A 95 -2.85 -1.86 -10.15
CA GLY A 95 -3.35 -2.24 -8.82
C GLY A 95 -2.89 -1.29 -7.72
N ASP A 96 -1.62 -0.86 -7.76
CA ASP A 96 -1.07 0.10 -6.81
C ASP A 96 -1.68 1.48 -6.94
N ILE A 97 -1.97 1.94 -8.17
CA ILE A 97 -2.68 3.21 -8.38
C ILE A 97 -4.09 3.13 -7.77
N ILE A 98 -4.86 2.08 -8.10
CA ILE A 98 -6.24 1.93 -7.64
C ILE A 98 -6.30 1.82 -6.12
N ILE A 99 -5.58 0.87 -5.54
CA ILE A 99 -5.61 0.62 -4.10
C ILE A 99 -4.89 1.74 -3.34
N GLY A 100 -3.81 2.30 -3.90
CA GLY A 100 -3.07 3.42 -3.33
C GLY A 100 -3.92 4.67 -3.19
N ILE A 101 -4.78 4.98 -4.16
CA ILE A 101 -5.77 6.05 -4.03
C ILE A 101 -6.75 5.76 -2.88
N LEU A 102 -7.27 4.53 -2.75
CA LEU A 102 -8.15 4.16 -1.63
C LEU A 102 -7.44 4.28 -0.27
N VAL A 103 -6.17 3.90 -0.18
CA VAL A 103 -5.34 4.10 1.01
C VAL A 103 -5.24 5.61 1.32
N PHE A 104 -4.96 6.45 0.31
CA PHE A 104 -4.87 7.89 0.49
C PHE A 104 -6.19 8.50 0.97
N LEU A 105 -7.32 8.12 0.37
CA LEU A 105 -8.64 8.63 0.73
C LEU A 105 -9.08 8.21 2.13
N THR A 106 -8.62 7.05 2.61
CA THR A 106 -8.89 6.56 3.98
C THR A 106 -7.85 6.99 5.02
N ARG A 107 -7.01 7.99 4.70
CA ARG A 107 -6.08 8.57 5.68
C ARG A 107 -6.84 9.34 6.78
N PRO A 108 -6.32 9.37 8.03
CA PRO A 108 -6.92 10.18 9.09
C PRO A 108 -6.91 11.66 8.69
N LYS A 109 -8.07 12.33 8.71
CA LYS A 109 -8.15 13.78 8.50
C LYS A 109 -7.84 14.50 9.81
N SER A 110 -7.07 15.58 9.72
CA SER A 110 -6.56 16.38 10.85
C SER A 110 -7.48 17.53 11.23
#